data_AF-V9HB20-F1
#
_entry.id   AF-V9HB20-F1
#
_cell.length_a   1.000
_cell.length_b   1.000
_cell.length_c   1.000
_cell.angle_alpha   90.00
_cell.angle_beta   90.00
_cell.angle_gamma   90.00
#
_symmetry.space_group_name_H-M   'P 1'
#
loop_
_entity.id
_entity.type
_entity.pdbx_description
1 polymer ?
#
loop_
_entity_poly.entity_id
_entity_poly.type
_entity_poly.pdbx_seq_one_letter_code
_entity_poly.pdbx_strand_id
1 'polypeptide(L)' 'MNQKSLQDWVNEIGQVETARKIGVTQGAICRALKSKRNIFIKESNGFVEAFEIKKFPLQRKETPEKAA' A
#
# COMPACT_ATOMS: atom_id res chain seq x y z
N MET A 1 -17.38 -1.17 -10.18
CA MET A 1 -16.24 -1.52 -9.30
C MET A 1 -15.07 -0.64 -9.71
N ASN A 2 -14.65 0.29 -8.85
CA ASN A 2 -13.54 1.18 -9.18
C ASN A 2 -12.28 0.68 -8.46
N GLN A 3 -11.25 0.37 -9.23
CA GLN A 3 -9.93 -0.01 -8.72
C GLN A 3 -8.97 1.16 -8.94
N LYS A 4 -8.22 1.53 -7.91
CA LYS A 4 -7.18 2.58 -7.98
C LYS A 4 -5.87 2.08 -7.38
N SER A 5 -4.75 2.67 -7.77
CA SER A 5 -3.49 2.40 -7.08
C SER A 5 -3.56 2.97 -5.65
N LEU A 6 -2.77 2.41 -4.73
CA LEU A 6 -2.66 2.96 -3.37
C LEU A 6 -2.22 4.44 -3.40
N GLN A 7 -1.35 4.82 -4.35
CA GLN A 7 -0.87 6.19 -4.47
C GLN A 7 -2.01 7.16 -4.83
N ASP A 8 -2.82 6.81 -5.82
CA ASP A 8 -3.93 7.67 -6.26
C ASP A 8 -4.99 7.79 -5.17
N TRP A 9 -5.32 6.68 -4.53
CA TRP A 9 -6.25 6.66 -3.40
C TRP A 9 -5.79 7.54 -2.24
N VAL A 10 -4.51 7.46 -1.88
CA VAL A 10 -3.92 8.30 -0.84
C VAL A 10 -3.92 9.77 -1.25
N ASN A 11 -3.73 10.09 -2.53
CA ASN A 11 -3.79 11.48 -3.00
C ASN A 11 -5.21 12.07 -2.86
N GLU A 12 -6.25 11.23 -2.91
CA GLU A 12 -7.65 11.66 -2.78
C GLU A 12 -8.07 11.89 -1.33
N ILE A 13 -7.75 10.95 -0.41
CA ILE A 13 -8.28 10.99 0.96
C ILE A 13 -7.21 11.15 2.05
N GLY A 14 -5.93 11.06 1.69
CA GLY A 14 -4.80 11.13 2.61
C GLY A 14 -4.41 9.79 3.25
N GLN A 15 -3.20 9.75 3.80
CA GLN A 15 -2.61 8.52 4.37
C GLN A 15 -3.31 8.07 5.66
N VAL A 16 -3.69 8.99 6.52
CA VAL A 16 -4.34 8.69 7.81
C VAL A 16 -5.70 8.05 7.59
N GLU A 17 -6.52 8.64 6.72
CA GLU A 17 -7.85 8.13 6.42
C GLU A 17 -7.78 6.81 5.64
N THR A 18 -6.83 6.68 4.70
CA THR A 18 -6.55 5.41 4.02
C THR A 18 -6.21 4.29 5.01
N ALA A 19 -5.34 4.59 5.98
CA ALA A 19 -4.95 3.63 7.02
C ALA A 19 -6.15 3.20 7.88
N ARG A 20 -7.02 4.15 8.26
CA ARG A 20 -8.25 3.90 9.00
C ARG A 20 -9.22 3.00 8.22
N LYS A 21 -9.44 3.27 6.94
CA LYS A 21 -10.35 2.50 6.09
C LYS A 21 -9.88 1.07 5.82
N ILE A 22 -8.57 0.85 5.68
CA ILE A 22 -7.98 -0.47 5.40
C ILE A 22 -7.73 -1.27 6.69
N GLY A 23 -7.64 -0.60 7.85
CA GLY A 23 -7.37 -1.25 9.13
C GLY A 23 -5.87 -1.48 9.39
N VAL A 24 -5.03 -0.51 9.00
CA VAL A 24 -3.57 -0.54 9.23
C VAL A 24 -3.09 0.76 9.85
N THR A 25 -1.80 0.86 10.20
CA THR A 25 -1.21 2.11 10.69
C THR A 25 -0.84 3.05 9.54
N GLN A 26 -0.84 4.38 9.77
CA GLN A 26 -0.36 5.35 8.77
C GLN A 26 1.12 5.09 8.40
N GLY A 27 1.93 4.63 9.35
CA GLY A 27 3.31 4.20 9.09
C GLY A 27 3.40 3.05 8.08
N ALA A 28 2.45 2.11 8.08
CA ALA A 28 2.39 1.02 7.11
C ALA A 28 2.09 1.56 5.69
N ILE A 29 1.19 2.52 5.57
CA ILE A 29 0.90 3.21 4.29
C ILE A 29 2.14 3.96 3.82
N CYS A 30 2.77 4.76 4.68
CA CYS A 30 4.00 5.49 4.37
C CYS A 30 5.10 4.54 3.87
N ARG A 31 5.31 3.40 4.56
CA ARG A 31 6.30 2.39 4.15
C ARG A 31 5.95 1.75 2.81
N ALA A 32 4.67 1.50 2.56
CA ALA A 32 4.21 0.91 1.31
C ALA A 32 4.45 1.83 0.11
N LEU A 33 4.16 3.12 0.27
CA LEU A 33 4.43 4.16 -0.74
C LEU A 33 5.93 4.32 -0.98
N LYS A 34 6.74 4.47 0.09
CA LYS A 34 8.21 4.57 -0.02
C LYS A 34 8.84 3.37 -0.72
N SER A 35 8.31 2.17 -0.45
CA SER A 35 8.81 0.93 -1.04
C SER A 35 8.31 0.67 -2.46
N LYS A 36 7.45 1.56 -3.00
CA LYS A 36 6.79 1.44 -4.31
C LYS A 36 6.12 0.06 -4.49
N ARG A 37 5.42 -0.41 -3.46
CA ARG A 37 4.67 -1.68 -3.51
C ARG A 37 3.53 -1.56 -4.53
N ASN A 38 3.30 -2.62 -5.30
CA ASN A 38 2.24 -2.66 -6.30
C ASN A 38 0.90 -3.03 -5.65
N ILE A 39 0.29 -2.05 -4.96
CA ILE A 39 -0.93 -2.20 -4.17
C ILE A 39 -2.10 -1.49 -4.86
N PHE A 40 -3.26 -2.14 -4.85
CA PHE A 40 -4.50 -1.62 -5.38
C PHE A 40 -5.58 -1.59 -4.32
N ILE A 41 -6.43 -0.57 -4.39
CA ILE A 41 -7.60 -0.39 -3.55
C ILE A 41 -8.84 -0.62 -4.40
N LYS A 42 -9.79 -1.38 -3.87
CA LYS A 42 -11.10 -1.62 -4.46
C LYS A 42 -12.16 -1.13 -3.48
N GLU A 43 -12.97 -0.17 -3.91
CA GLU A 43 -14.10 0.31 -3.12
C GLU A 43 -15.42 -0.16 -3.74
N SER A 44 -16.30 -0.73 -2.92
CA SER A 44 -17.63 -1.18 -3.32
C SER A 44 -18.61 -0.99 -2.17
N ASN A 45 -19.66 -0.19 -2.38
CA ASN A 45 -20.72 0.05 -1.39
C ASN A 45 -20.21 0.46 0.00
N GLY A 46 -19.17 1.31 0.04
CA GLY A 46 -18.53 1.76 1.29
C GLY A 46 -17.56 0.76 1.92
N PHE A 47 -17.45 -0.45 1.37
CA PHE A 47 -16.43 -1.42 1.77
C PHE A 47 -15.15 -1.17 0.98
N VAL A 48 -14.02 -1.17 1.69
CA VAL A 48 -12.69 -0.92 1.11
C VAL A 48 -11.83 -2.15 1.29
N GLU A 49 -11.39 -2.72 0.17
CA GLU A 49 -10.46 -3.84 0.11
C GLU A 49 -9.13 -3.37 -0.47
N ALA A 50 -8.03 -3.94 0.03
CA ALA A 50 -6.69 -3.69 -0.48
C ALA A 50 -5.99 -5.02 -0.80
N PHE A 51 -5.33 -5.09 -1.95
CA PHE A 51 -4.53 -6.25 -2.33
C PHE A 51 -3.22 -5.84 -3.00
N GLU A 52 -2.21 -6.71 -2.91
CA GLU A 52 -0.88 -6.47 -3.47
C GLU A 52 -0.53 -7.54 -4.49
N ILE A 53 0.01 -7.13 -5.63
CA ILE A 53 0.52 -8.03 -6.66
C ILE A 53 2.04 -8.14 -6.50
N LYS A 54 2.54 -9.36 -6.23
CA LYS A 54 3.97 -9.67 -6.17
C LYS A 54 4.33 -10.77 -7.15
N LYS A 55 5.53 -10.66 -7.74
CA LYS A 55 6.12 -11.74 -8.52
C LYS A 55 6.46 -12.92 -7.60
N PHE A 56 6.29 -14.12 -8.13
CA PHE A 56 6.77 -15.36 -7.54
C PHE A 56 7.99 -15.85 -8.34
N PRO A 57 9.06 -16.35 -7.70
CA PRO A 57 9.28 -16.42 -6.25
C PRO A 57 9.51 -15.04 -5.62
N LEU A 58 9.31 -14.93 -4.31
CA LEU A 58 9.55 -13.68 -3.59
C LEU A 58 11.05 -13.35 -3.63
N GLN A 59 11.41 -12.32 -4.40
CA GLN A 59 12.77 -11.78 -4.41
C GLN A 59 13.01 -11.04 -3.09
N ARG A 60 13.86 -11.61 -2.21
CA ARG A 60 14.35 -10.87 -1.04
C ARG A 60 15.27 -9.77 -1.55
N LYS A 61 14.99 -8.51 -1.19
CA LYS A 61 15.95 -7.44 -1.42
C LYS A 61 17.16 -7.70 -0.54
N GLU A 62 18.36 -7.73 -1.11
CA GLU A 62 19.59 -7.67 -0.34
C GLU A 62 19.54 -6.40 0.51
N THR A 63 19.66 -6.57 1.83
CA THR A 63 19.67 -5.42 2.73
C THR A 63 21.04 -4.78 2.53
N PRO A 64 21.16 -3.49 2.18
CA PRO A 64 22.47 -2.87 2.11
C PRO A 64 23.14 -3.07 3.48
N GLU A 65 24.30 -3.72 3.45
CA GLU A 65 25.15 -3.92 4.61
C GLU A 65 25.31 -2.57 5.30
N LYS A 66 24.95 -2.51 6.58
CA LYS A 66 25.00 -1.27 7.35
C LYS A 66 26.42 -0.72 7.24
N ALA A 67 26.59 0.47 6.65
CA ALA A 67 27.81 1.23 6.79
C ALA A 67 28.04 1.43 8.29
N ALA A 68 29.05 0.73 8.81
CA ALA A 68 29.49 0.77 10.21
C ALA A 68 30.13 2.12 10.53
#